data_AF-A0A9D4NBP7-F1
#
_entry.id   AF-A0A9D4NBP7-F1
#
_cell.length_a   1.000
_cell.length_b   1.000
_cell.length_c   1.000
_cell.angle_alpha   90.00
_cell.angle_beta   90.00
_cell.angle_gamma   90.00
#
_symmetry.space_group_name_H-M   'P 1'
#
loop_
_entity.id
_entity.type
_entity.pdbx_description
1 polymer ?
#
loop_
_entity_poly.entity_id
_entity_poly.type
_entity_poly.pdbx_seq_one_letter_code
_entity_poly.pdbx_strand_id
1 'polypeptide(L)'
;MPFLQNDVPKLFPEGRKSMMFHQDSSSSHKSKQTLQFLRKEKVNFIDPEEWMTKSPDAASMDFGIWGILKRRLQKRNVNSATSICLKWISY
;
A
#
# COMPACT_ATOMS: atom_id res chain seq x y z
N MET A 1 -9.31 -0.42 10.82
CA MET A 1 -7.86 -0.38 10.55
C MET A 1 -7.21 0.68 11.43
N PRO A 2 -6.21 0.34 12.26
CA PRO A 2 -5.51 1.31 13.12
C PRO A 2 -4.96 2.51 12.34
N PHE A 3 -4.44 2.28 11.13
CA PHE A 3 -3.96 3.34 10.24
C PHE A 3 -5.03 4.42 9.93
N LEU A 4 -6.25 3.98 9.59
CA LEU A 4 -7.35 4.89 9.25
C LEU A 4 -7.84 5.73 10.44
N GLN A 5 -7.57 5.28 11.66
CA GLN A 5 -7.99 5.96 12.89
C GLN A 5 -6.89 6.86 13.45
N ASN A 6 -5.64 6.41 13.44
CA ASN A 6 -4.54 7.05 14.16
C ASN A 6 -3.64 7.90 13.26
N ASP A 7 -3.43 7.48 12.01
CA ASP A 7 -2.42 8.06 11.13
C ASP A 7 -3.04 9.01 10.11
N VAL A 8 -4.21 8.66 9.56
CA VAL A 8 -4.91 9.51 8.59
C VAL A 8 -5.16 10.93 9.12
N PRO A 9 -5.65 11.16 10.36
CA PRO A 9 -5.82 12.53 10.86
C PRO A 9 -4.52 13.33 10.96
N LYS A 10 -3.37 12.66 11.14
CA LYS A 10 -2.06 13.29 11.25
C LYS A 10 -1.48 13.62 9.88
N LEU A 11 -1.63 12.70 8.92
CA LEU A 11 -1.06 12.81 7.58
C LEU A 11 -1.93 13.65 6.64
N PHE A 12 -3.24 13.65 6.84
CA PHE A 12 -4.22 14.34 6.00
C PHE A 12 -5.16 15.18 6.89
N PRO A 13 -4.73 16.39 7.29
CA PRO A 13 -5.53 17.27 8.17
C PRO A 13 -6.90 17.63 7.58
N GLU A 14 -7.00 17.66 6.24
CA GLU A 14 -8.26 17.89 5.51
C GLU A 14 -9.24 16.71 5.58
N GLY A 15 -8.82 15.63 6.24
CA GLY A 15 -9.65 14.47 6.57
C GLY A 15 -9.66 13.40 5.48
N ARG A 16 -10.31 12.28 5.79
CA ARG A 16 -10.30 11.05 4.97
C ARG A 16 -10.84 11.26 3.54
N LYS A 17 -11.69 12.27 3.31
CA LYS A 17 -12.31 12.53 2.01
C LYS A 17 -11.34 13.08 0.96
N SER A 18 -10.22 13.69 1.37
CA SER A 18 -9.19 14.17 0.45
C SER A 18 -8.20 13.08 0.03
N MET A 19 -8.25 11.89 0.65
CA MET A 19 -7.44 10.75 0.26
C MET A 19 -8.11 9.93 -0.83
N MET A 20 -7.27 9.33 -1.68
CA MET A 20 -7.64 8.23 -2.57
C MET A 20 -6.76 7.03 -2.25
N PHE A 21 -7.37 5.92 -1.85
CA PHE A 21 -6.66 4.67 -1.61
C PHE A 21 -6.38 3.96 -2.93
N HIS A 22 -5.11 3.71 -3.20
CA HIS A 22 -4.65 3.01 -4.39
C HIS A 22 -4.07 1.65 -4.00
N GLN A 23 -4.52 0.59 -4.66
CA GLN A 23 -4.04 -0.78 -4.53
C GLN A 23 -4.01 -1.44 -5.92
N ASP A 24 -3.18 -2.48 -6.09
CA ASP A 24 -3.10 -3.24 -7.34
C ASP A 24 -4.29 -4.21 -7.51
N SER A 25 -4.46 -4.71 -8.74
CA SER A 25 -5.57 -5.59 -9.13
C SER A 25 -5.37 -7.07 -8.78
N SER A 26 -4.65 -7.38 -7.70
CA SER A 26 -4.53 -8.75 -7.17
C SER A 26 -5.90 -9.33 -6.75
N SER A 27 -6.06 -10.65 -6.82
CA SER A 27 -7.34 -11.32 -6.57
C SER A 27 -7.91 -11.06 -5.16
N SER A 28 -7.04 -10.97 -4.15
CA SER A 28 -7.42 -10.63 -2.78
C SER A 28 -7.96 -9.21 -2.65
N HIS A 29 -7.36 -8.26 -3.37
CA HIS A 29 -7.72 -6.84 -3.34
C HIS A 29 -9.04 -6.55 -4.07
N LYS A 30 -9.32 -7.31 -5.12
CA LYS A 30 -10.58 -7.27 -5.88
C LYS A 30 -11.69 -8.12 -5.28
N SER A 31 -11.43 -8.84 -4.19
CA SER A 31 -12.43 -9.72 -3.59
C SER A 31 -13.63 -8.90 -3.11
N LYS A 32 -14.83 -9.49 -3.21
CA LYS A 32 -16.07 -8.84 -2.73
C LYS A 32 -15.96 -8.42 -1.25
N GLN A 33 -15.28 -9.22 -0.43
CA GLN A 33 -15.07 -8.93 0.98
C GLN A 33 -14.23 -7.67 1.18
N THR A 34 -13.10 -7.54 0.45
CA THR A 34 -12.24 -6.35 0.51
C THR A 34 -12.98 -5.11 0.05
N LEU A 35 -13.67 -5.16 -1.09
CA LEU A 35 -14.41 -4.01 -1.62
C LEU A 35 -15.56 -3.60 -0.70
N GLN A 36 -16.30 -4.56 -0.12
CA GLN A 36 -17.34 -4.26 0.87
C GLN A 36 -16.77 -3.62 2.13
N PHE A 37 -15.60 -4.10 2.60
CA PHE A 37 -14.91 -3.50 3.73
C PHE A 37 -14.54 -2.03 3.45
N LEU A 38 -13.91 -1.74 2.30
CA LEU A 38 -13.52 -0.38 1.93
C LEU A 38 -14.72 0.57 1.82
N ARG A 39 -15.82 0.10 1.21
CA ARG A 39 -17.08 0.84 1.11
C ARG A 39 -17.71 1.08 2.50
N LYS A 40 -17.74 0.08 3.37
CA LYS A 40 -18.25 0.19 4.75
C LYS A 40 -17.45 1.20 5.57
N GLU A 41 -16.12 1.20 5.42
CA GLU A 41 -15.22 2.14 6.09
C GLU A 41 -15.19 3.54 5.46
N LYS A 42 -15.97 3.76 4.38
CA LYS A 42 -16.07 5.02 3.63
C LYS A 42 -14.70 5.52 3.18
N VAL A 43 -13.86 4.59 2.72
CA VAL A 43 -12.57 4.91 2.11
C VAL A 43 -12.84 5.18 0.62
N ASN A 44 -12.38 6.31 0.10
CA ASN A 44 -12.33 6.52 -1.34
C ASN A 44 -11.20 5.63 -1.89
N PHE A 45 -11.48 4.83 -2.90
CA PHE A 45 -10.48 3.99 -3.55
C PHE A 45 -10.72 3.95 -5.06
N ILE A 46 -9.67 3.67 -5.82
CA ILE A 46 -9.78 3.43 -7.28
C ILE A 46 -10.39 2.06 -7.47
N ASP A 47 -11.54 2.02 -8.16
CA ASP A 47 -12.25 0.76 -8.35
C ASP A 47 -11.41 -0.18 -9.24
N PRO A 48 -11.35 -1.49 -8.94
CA PRO A 48 -10.63 -2.43 -9.78
C PRO A 48 -11.00 -2.41 -11.26
N GLU A 49 -12.23 -2.01 -11.60
CA GLU A 49 -12.68 -1.85 -12.98
C GLU A 49 -12.09 -0.59 -13.66
N GLU A 50 -11.74 0.45 -12.89
CA GLU A 50 -11.09 1.67 -13.37
C GLU A 50 -9.56 1.51 -13.49
N TRP A 51 -8.99 0.55 -12.77
CA TRP A 51 -7.55 0.30 -12.76
C TRP A 51 -7.07 -0.58 -13.93
N MET A 52 -5.96 -0.20 -14.55
CA MET A 52 -5.36 -1.00 -15.62
C MET A 52 -4.81 -2.33 -15.09
N THR A 53 -5.31 -3.43 -15.64
CA THR A 53 -4.84 -4.77 -15.28
C THR A 53 -3.36 -4.96 -15.66
N LYS A 54 -2.54 -5.52 -14.75
CA LYS A 54 -1.13 -5.91 -14.98
C LYS A 54 -0.18 -4.76 -15.33
N SER A 55 -0.38 -3.58 -14.71
CA SER A 55 0.49 -2.41 -14.88
C SER A 55 1.31 -2.11 -13.62
N PRO A 56 2.40 -2.85 -13.34
CA PRO A 56 3.28 -2.57 -12.20
C PRO A 56 4.02 -1.23 -12.32
N ASP A 57 4.18 -0.73 -13.54
CA ASP A 57 4.69 0.61 -13.86
C ASP A 57 3.75 1.73 -13.41
N ALA A 58 2.44 1.48 -13.43
CA ALA A 58 1.43 2.42 -12.93
C ALA A 58 1.29 2.38 -11.41
N ALA A 59 1.61 1.25 -10.76
CA ALA A 59 1.54 1.11 -9.31
C ALA A 59 2.76 1.75 -8.63
N SER A 60 2.55 2.90 -7.98
CA SER A 60 3.61 3.70 -7.33
C SER A 60 4.45 2.90 -6.32
N MET A 61 3.84 1.95 -5.61
CA MET A 61 4.56 1.04 -4.70
C MET A 61 5.49 0.08 -5.45
N ASP A 62 5.02 -0.55 -6.52
CA ASP A 62 5.77 -1.53 -7.32
C ASP A 62 6.90 -0.88 -8.10
N PHE A 63 6.59 0.20 -8.81
CA PHE A 63 7.59 0.93 -9.59
C PHE A 63 8.63 1.63 -8.71
N GLY A 64 8.16 2.37 -7.69
CA GLY A 64 9.01 3.25 -6.89
C GLY A 64 9.61 2.56 -5.67
N ILE A 65 8.78 2.39 -4.63
CA ILE A 65 9.25 2.00 -3.30
C ILE A 65 9.87 0.60 -3.30
N TRP A 66 9.21 -0.39 -3.93
CA TRP A 66 9.73 -1.74 -4.02
C TRP A 66 10.99 -1.82 -4.88
N GLY A 67 11.09 -1.03 -5.95
CA GLY A 67 12.31 -0.89 -6.74
C GLY A 67 13.50 -0.36 -5.92
N ILE A 68 13.29 0.72 -5.17
CA ILE A 68 14.31 1.29 -4.27
C ILE A 68 14.72 0.27 -3.21
N LEU A 69 13.75 -0.39 -2.58
CA LEU A 69 14.01 -1.39 -1.55
C LEU A 69 14.85 -2.54 -2.11
N LYS A 70 14.45 -3.10 -3.25
CA LYS A 70 15.18 -4.19 -3.91
C LYS A 70 16.64 -3.81 -4.14
N ARG A 71 16.91 -2.61 -4.65
CA ARG A 71 18.27 -2.11 -4.87
C ARG A 71 19.06 -1.95 -3.57
N ARG A 72 18.42 -1.53 -2.48
CA ARG A 72 19.07 -1.41 -1.16
C ARG A 72 19.38 -2.78 -0.55
N LEU A 73 18.48 -3.75 -0.69
CA LEU A 73 18.65 -5.10 -0.17
C LEU A 73 19.71 -5.89 -0.94
N GLN A 74 19.78 -5.74 -2.27
CA GLN A 74 20.80 -6.40 -3.10
C GLN A 74 22.25 -6.07 -2.68
N LYS A 75 22.46 -4.92 -2.05
CA LYS A 75 23.77 -4.49 -1.55
C LYS A 75 24.11 -5.05 -0.17
N ARG A 76 23.23 -5.89 0.42
CA ARG A 76 23.36 -6.38 1.79
C ARG A 76 23.30 -7.90 1.82
N ASN A 77 24.06 -8.50 2.73
CA ASN A 77 23.95 -9.92 2.99
C ASN A 77 22.81 -10.15 4.00
N VAL A 78 21.65 -10.54 3.48
CA VAL A 78 20.42 -10.76 4.25
C VAL A 78 20.21 -12.27 4.36
N ASN A 79 20.26 -12.80 5.57
CA ASN A 79 20.20 -14.24 5.83
C ASN A 79 18.97 -14.67 6.64
N SER A 80 18.10 -13.74 7.02
CA SER A 80 16.86 -14.04 7.74
C SER A 80 15.81 -12.95 7.55
N ALA A 81 14.53 -13.33 7.61
CA ALA A 81 13.42 -12.38 7.59
C ALA A 81 13.49 -11.38 8.76
N THR A 82 13.92 -11.83 9.94
CA THR A 82 14.14 -10.97 11.11
C THR A 82 15.15 -9.86 10.84
N SER A 83 16.25 -10.17 10.13
CA SER A 83 17.26 -9.17 9.76
C SER A 83 16.75 -8.11 8.78
N ILE A 84 15.70 -8.43 8.00
CA ILE A 84 14.99 -7.46 7.18
C ILE A 84 14.17 -6.56 8.10
N CYS A 85 13.24 -7.11 8.89
CA CYS A 85 12.29 -6.34 9.70
C CYS A 85 12.97 -5.39 10.70
N LEU A 86 14.01 -5.82 11.42
CA LEU A 86 14.69 -4.97 12.41
C LEU A 86 15.41 -3.77 11.79
N LYS A 87 15.87 -3.90 10.54
CA LYS A 87 16.61 -2.83 9.84
C LYS A 87 15.68 -1.83 9.14
N TRP A 88 14.37 -2.05 9.16
CA TRP A 88 13.36 -1.09 8.69
C TRP A 88 13.05 0.00 9.74
N ILE A 89 13.18 -0.31 11.04
CA ILE A 89 12.77 0.58 12.14
C ILE A 89 13.85 1.65 12.46
N SER A 90 15.04 1.53 11.89
CA SER A 90 16.18 2.42 12.17
C SER A 90 16.27 3.66 11.27
N TYR A 91 15.21 3.99 10.53
CA TYR A 91 15.10 5.22 9.73
C TYR A 91 13.92 6.06 10.19
#